data_AF-X0UU80-F1
#
_entry.id   AF-X0UU80-F1
#
_cell.length_a   1.000
_cell.length_b   1.000
_cell.length_c   1.000
_cell.angle_alpha   90.00
_cell.angle_beta   90.00
_cell.angle_gamma   90.00
#
_symmetry.space_group_name_H-M   'P 1'
#
loop_
_entity.id
_entity.type
_entity.pdbx_description
1 polymer ?
#
loop_
_entity_poly.entity_id
_entity_poly.type
_entity_poly.pdbx_seq_one_letter_code
_entity_poly.pdbx_strand_id
1 'polypeptide(L)'
;MTKLYRLKDRLEREVDDGPGGEVRLRCLKRAGFVVGELPPAPKPKEPVVEEPLPPTEGEDVNGEDQGEPVLAKHAPVGVPLQEVKGAEAETDVVDDESAPEPKAINALVGMNMKELRAVAKEHEITVPFEIKSKVALADFLTEKLPPVEDEETDG
;
A
#
# COMPACT_ATOMS: atom_id res chain seq x y z
N MET A 1 29.49 2.07 -16.33
CA MET A 1 28.27 1.92 -15.52
C MET A 1 28.39 0.64 -14.74
N THR A 2 28.33 0.72 -13.41
CA THR A 2 28.35 -0.44 -12.52
C THR A 2 26.92 -0.83 -12.14
N LYS A 3 26.50 -2.07 -12.46
CA LYS A 3 25.20 -2.61 -12.02
C LYS A 3 25.30 -3.18 -10.61
N LEU A 4 24.27 -2.93 -9.81
CA LEU A 4 24.11 -3.47 -8.48
C LEU A 4 22.71 -4.00 -8.26
N TYR A 5 22.59 -5.05 -7.46
CA TYR A 5 21.32 -5.63 -7.07
C TYR A 5 21.19 -5.79 -5.56
N ARG A 6 19.96 -5.79 -5.03
CA ARG A 6 19.66 -6.12 -3.64
C ARG A 6 18.82 -7.39 -3.59
N LEU A 7 19.39 -8.49 -3.09
CA LEU A 7 18.75 -9.80 -3.11
C LEU A 7 17.42 -9.85 -2.34
N LYS A 8 17.35 -9.13 -1.20
CA LYS A 8 16.18 -9.11 -0.32
C LYS A 8 14.91 -8.66 -1.04
N ASP A 9 15.02 -7.60 -1.84
CA ASP A 9 13.88 -6.95 -2.49
C ASP A 9 13.92 -7.11 -4.02
N ARG A 10 14.88 -7.88 -4.56
CA ARG A 10 15.15 -8.04 -6.00
C ARG A 10 15.25 -6.71 -6.77
N LEU A 11 15.84 -5.70 -6.14
CA LEU A 11 15.98 -4.36 -6.72
C LEU A 11 17.30 -4.23 -7.49
N GLU A 12 17.26 -3.62 -8.67
CA GLU A 12 18.45 -3.29 -9.47
C GLU A 12 18.70 -1.77 -9.48
N ARG A 13 19.98 -1.38 -9.50
CA ARG A 13 20.47 0.00 -9.54
C ARG A 13 21.70 0.07 -10.41
N GLU A 14 21.82 1.15 -11.18
CA GLU A 14 23.03 1.46 -11.94
C GLU A 14 23.73 2.67 -11.34
N VAL A 15 25.06 2.64 -11.34
CA VAL A 15 25.91 3.71 -10.84
C VAL A 15 26.90 4.09 -11.92
N ASP A 16 26.97 5.38 -12.22
CA ASP A 16 27.97 5.96 -13.10
C ASP A 16 29.38 5.82 -12.52
N ASP A 17 30.38 5.65 -13.39
CA ASP A 17 31.79 5.61 -12.98
C ASP A 17 32.41 7.04 -12.93
N GLY A 18 31.58 8.08 -12.96
CA GLY A 18 32.00 9.48 -12.90
C GLY A 18 32.35 9.96 -11.49
N PRO A 19 32.76 11.24 -11.34
CA PRO A 19 33.04 11.83 -10.03
C PRO A 19 31.77 11.82 -9.16
N GLY A 20 31.84 11.11 -8.03
CA GLY A 20 30.70 10.85 -7.14
C GLY A 20 30.11 9.44 -7.24
N GLY A 21 30.47 8.67 -8.27
CA GLY A 21 30.12 7.26 -8.45
C GLY A 21 30.63 6.39 -7.30
N GLU A 22 31.87 6.60 -6.85
CA GLU A 22 32.48 5.83 -5.76
C GLU A 22 31.76 6.02 -4.42
N VAL A 23 31.32 7.24 -4.12
CA VAL A 23 30.57 7.53 -2.89
C VAL A 23 29.20 6.86 -2.95
N ARG A 24 28.48 6.99 -4.07
CA ARG A 24 27.20 6.30 -4.29
C ARG A 24 27.36 4.78 -4.21
N LEU A 25 28.39 4.22 -4.83
CA LEU A 25 28.71 2.80 -4.78
C LEU A 25 28.96 2.33 -3.34
N ARG A 26 29.72 3.09 -2.56
CA ARG A 26 29.99 2.81 -1.14
C ARG A 26 28.72 2.85 -0.30
N CYS A 27 27.86 3.85 -0.51
CA CYS A 27 26.56 3.96 0.17
C CYS A 27 25.64 2.78 -0.18
N LEU A 28 25.58 2.39 -1.45
CA LEU A 28 24.75 1.26 -1.90
C LEU A 28 25.28 -0.08 -1.36
N LYS A 29 26.59 -0.30 -1.34
CA LYS A 29 27.19 -1.48 -0.69
C LYS A 29 26.83 -1.54 0.80
N ARG A 30 26.87 -0.42 1.52
CA ARG A 30 26.45 -0.34 2.93
C ARG A 30 24.95 -0.60 3.13
N ALA A 31 24.12 -0.22 2.15
CA ALA A 31 22.68 -0.51 2.16
C ALA A 31 22.34 -1.98 1.80
N GLY A 32 23.35 -2.80 1.47
CA GLY A 32 23.19 -4.22 1.15
C GLY A 32 23.01 -4.50 -0.35
N PHE A 33 23.42 -3.60 -1.23
CA PHE A 33 23.52 -3.88 -2.66
C PHE A 33 24.83 -4.60 -2.99
N VAL A 34 24.74 -5.61 -3.85
CA VAL A 34 25.85 -6.43 -4.37
C VAL A 34 26.11 -6.03 -5.81
N VAL A 35 27.39 -5.99 -6.21
CA VAL A 35 27.79 -5.66 -7.59
C VAL A 35 27.54 -6.86 -8.49
N GLY A 36 26.94 -6.64 -9.66
CA GLY A 36 26.61 -7.66 -10.64
C GLY A 36 25.14 -7.63 -11.05
N GLU A 37 24.69 -8.70 -11.67
CA GLU A 37 23.29 -8.87 -12.10
C GLU A 37 22.49 -9.68 -11.10
N LEU A 38 21.19 -9.38 -11.00
CA LEU A 38 20.30 -10.11 -10.10
C LEU A 38 20.23 -11.58 -10.55
N PRO A 39 20.42 -12.55 -9.64
CA PRO A 39 20.25 -13.95 -9.99
C PRO A 39 18.81 -14.23 -10.44
N PRO A 40 18.60 -15.15 -11.39
CA PRO A 40 17.27 -15.48 -11.89
C PRO A 40 16.33 -15.87 -10.75
N ALA A 41 15.04 -15.58 -10.94
CA ALA A 41 14.03 -16.07 -10.00
C ALA A 41 14.11 -17.59 -9.92
N PRO A 42 14.05 -18.20 -8.72
CA PRO A 42 13.86 -19.64 -8.64
C PRO A 42 12.61 -19.94 -9.45
N LYS A 43 12.76 -20.79 -10.48
CA LYS A 43 11.61 -21.23 -11.26
C LYS A 43 10.61 -21.83 -10.26
N PRO A 44 9.32 -21.50 -10.35
CA PRO A 44 8.32 -22.23 -9.59
C PRO A 44 8.57 -23.70 -9.89
N LYS A 45 8.74 -24.52 -8.85
CA LYS A 45 8.71 -25.97 -9.03
C LYS A 45 7.37 -26.21 -9.69
N GLU A 46 7.39 -26.66 -10.95
CA GLU A 46 6.18 -27.20 -11.56
C GLU A 46 5.63 -28.20 -10.54
N PRO A 47 4.33 -28.13 -10.19
CA PRO A 47 3.75 -29.22 -9.42
C PRO A 47 4.09 -30.47 -10.22
N VAL A 48 4.87 -31.37 -9.60
CA VAL A 48 5.07 -32.70 -10.15
C VAL A 48 3.65 -33.25 -10.22
N VAL A 49 3.06 -33.19 -11.41
CA VAL A 49 1.89 -33.98 -11.75
C VAL A 49 2.45 -35.38 -11.72
N GLU A 50 2.35 -36.04 -10.56
CA GLU A 50 2.41 -37.49 -10.53
C GLU A 50 1.46 -37.94 -11.63
N GLU A 51 1.99 -38.65 -12.63
CA GLU A 51 1.14 -39.38 -13.57
C GLU A 51 0.10 -40.12 -12.72
N PRO A 52 -1.20 -39.98 -13.01
CA PRO A 52 -2.19 -40.80 -12.35
C PRO A 52 -1.78 -42.26 -12.57
N LEU A 53 -1.55 -42.97 -11.46
CA LEU A 53 -1.24 -44.39 -11.50
C LEU A 53 -2.27 -45.09 -12.41
N PRO A 54 -1.85 -46.09 -13.21
CA PRO A 54 -2.79 -46.84 -14.02
C PRO A 54 -3.89 -47.37 -13.10
N PRO A 55 -5.17 -47.31 -13.51
CA PRO A 55 -6.25 -47.85 -12.72
C PRO A 55 -5.95 -49.33 -12.48
N THR A 56 -5.70 -49.69 -11.22
CA THR A 56 -5.63 -51.08 -10.82
C THR A 56 -7.04 -51.65 -10.96
N GLU A 57 -7.30 -52.34 -12.06
CA GLU A 57 -8.41 -53.29 -12.16
C GLU A 57 -8.28 -54.27 -10.99
N GLY A 58 -9.21 -54.23 -10.06
CA GLY A 58 -9.18 -55.12 -8.90
C GLY A 58 -10.23 -54.82 -7.86
N GLU A 59 -11.32 -55.59 -7.93
CA GLU A 59 -12.14 -56.06 -6.82
C GLU A 59 -13.32 -55.18 -6.37
N ASP A 60 -14.51 -55.58 -6.82
CA ASP A 60 -15.81 -55.20 -6.26
C ASP A 60 -15.90 -55.57 -4.78
N VAL A 61 -15.79 -54.58 -3.90
CA VAL A 61 -16.24 -54.70 -2.51
C VAL A 61 -17.53 -53.88 -2.35
N ASN A 62 -18.63 -54.61 -2.38
CA ASN A 62 -19.96 -54.17 -1.99
C ASN A 62 -19.91 -53.66 -0.54
N GLY A 63 -19.90 -52.33 -0.37
CA GLY A 63 -20.00 -51.65 0.90
C GLY A 63 -21.21 -50.71 0.89
N GLU A 64 -22.35 -51.23 1.32
CA GLU A 64 -23.49 -50.42 1.76
C GLU A 64 -23.05 -49.55 2.94
N ASP A 65 -22.84 -48.25 2.69
CA ASP A 65 -23.14 -47.20 3.68
C ASP A 65 -23.26 -45.85 2.95
N GLN A 66 -24.51 -45.46 2.64
CA GLN A 66 -24.83 -44.14 2.13
C GLN A 66 -24.75 -43.11 3.26
N GLY A 67 -23.54 -42.66 3.59
CA GLY A 67 -23.33 -41.43 4.35
C GLY A 67 -23.28 -40.25 3.39
N GLU A 68 -24.39 -39.52 3.22
CA GLU A 68 -24.40 -38.26 2.48
C GLU A 68 -23.38 -37.28 3.11
N PRO A 69 -22.43 -36.71 2.33
CA PRO A 69 -21.59 -35.64 2.85
C PRO A 69 -22.44 -34.39 3.04
N VAL A 70 -22.67 -34.00 4.29
CA VAL A 70 -23.41 -32.78 4.64
C VAL A 70 -22.56 -31.57 4.23
N LEU A 71 -22.87 -30.97 3.08
CA LEU A 71 -22.32 -29.67 2.67
C LEU A 71 -22.73 -28.61 3.71
N ALA A 72 -21.79 -28.19 4.55
CA ALA A 72 -21.97 -27.03 5.40
C ALA A 72 -22.12 -25.78 4.51
N LYS A 73 -23.37 -25.32 4.36
CA LYS A 73 -23.69 -24.03 3.74
C LYS A 73 -23.27 -22.91 4.69
N HIS A 74 -22.01 -22.49 4.64
CA HIS A 74 -21.61 -21.23 5.26
C HIS A 74 -22.16 -20.07 4.41
N ALA A 75 -23.29 -19.50 4.83
CA ALA A 75 -23.77 -18.23 4.31
C ALA A 75 -22.83 -17.10 4.78
N PRO A 76 -22.46 -16.14 3.91
CA PRO A 76 -21.84 -14.91 4.38
C PRO A 76 -22.90 -14.09 5.14
N VAL A 77 -22.64 -13.82 6.42
CA VAL A 77 -23.47 -12.92 7.22
C VAL A 77 -23.39 -11.53 6.60
N GLY A 78 -24.52 -11.09 6.05
CA GLY A 78 -24.70 -9.77 5.47
C GLY A 78 -24.49 -8.68 6.51
N VAL A 79 -23.82 -7.62 6.07
CA VAL A 79 -23.63 -6.36 6.78
C VAL A 79 -24.99 -5.67 6.96
N PRO A 80 -25.41 -5.26 8.17
CA PRO A 80 -26.42 -4.23 8.29
C PRO A 80 -25.76 -2.84 8.17
N LEU A 81 -26.08 -2.15 7.09
CA LEU A 81 -26.03 -0.68 6.98
C LEU A 81 -26.75 -0.08 8.18
N GLN A 82 -26.03 0.67 9.03
CA GLN A 82 -26.67 1.65 9.91
C GLN A 82 -26.56 3.02 9.26
N GLU A 83 -27.64 3.39 8.57
CA GLU A 83 -28.04 4.77 8.36
C GLU A 83 -28.29 5.41 9.73
N VAL A 84 -27.44 6.35 10.14
CA VAL A 84 -27.79 7.30 11.20
C VAL A 84 -28.15 8.62 10.55
N LYS A 85 -29.47 8.78 10.37
CA LYS A 85 -30.17 9.99 10.02
C LYS A 85 -30.38 10.80 11.30
N GLY A 86 -30.01 12.09 11.29
CA GLY A 86 -30.60 13.11 12.16
C GLY A 86 -29.64 13.80 13.12
N ALA A 87 -29.19 14.99 12.72
CA ALA A 87 -29.10 16.16 13.60
C ALA A 87 -28.97 17.40 12.70
N GLU A 88 -30.11 17.86 12.21
CA GLU A 88 -30.27 19.23 11.72
C GLU A 88 -30.14 20.13 12.94
N ALA A 89 -29.10 20.95 12.99
CA ALA A 89 -29.03 22.09 13.86
C ALA A 89 -28.81 23.31 12.96
N GLU A 90 -29.90 24.05 12.78
CA GLU A 90 -29.87 25.44 12.32
C GLU A 90 -28.83 26.21 13.15
N THR A 91 -27.88 26.84 12.48
CA THR A 91 -27.25 28.04 13.00
C THR A 91 -27.37 29.13 11.96
N ASP A 92 -28.11 30.13 12.38
CA ASP A 92 -28.50 31.38 11.76
C ASP A 92 -27.29 32.16 11.20
N VAL A 93 -27.58 32.87 10.12
CA VAL A 93 -26.68 33.71 9.33
C VAL A 93 -26.09 34.84 10.17
N VAL A 94 -24.76 35.00 10.13
CA VAL A 94 -24.14 36.32 10.22
C VAL A 94 -23.16 36.43 9.05
N ASP A 95 -23.59 37.17 8.04
CA ASP A 95 -22.74 37.78 7.02
C ASP A 95 -21.69 38.64 7.74
N ASP A 96 -20.46 38.15 7.85
CA ASP A 96 -19.29 38.98 8.10
C ASP A 96 -18.29 38.77 6.96
N GLU A 97 -18.13 39.86 6.23
CA GLU A 97 -17.42 40.07 4.99
C GLU A 97 -15.90 39.88 5.18
N SER A 98 -15.43 38.63 5.30
CA SER A 98 -14.03 38.28 5.05
C SER A 98 -13.83 36.77 5.09
N ALA A 99 -14.11 36.13 3.96
CA ALA A 99 -13.51 34.84 3.66
C ALA A 99 -12.11 35.10 3.10
N PRO A 100 -11.02 34.90 3.88
CA PRO A 100 -9.73 34.68 3.25
C PRO A 100 -9.87 33.34 2.52
N GLU A 101 -9.69 33.40 1.20
CA GLU A 101 -9.58 32.24 0.32
C GLU A 101 -8.77 31.13 1.02
N PRO A 102 -9.25 29.88 1.10
CA PRO A 102 -8.45 28.80 1.68
C PRO A 102 -7.36 28.40 0.67
N LYS A 103 -6.32 29.23 0.57
CA LYS A 103 -5.16 29.03 -0.31
C LYS A 103 -4.29 27.83 0.09
N ALA A 104 -4.57 27.18 1.23
CA ALA A 104 -3.78 26.04 1.71
C ALA A 104 -4.33 24.65 1.31
N ILE A 105 -5.55 24.52 0.76
CA ILE A 105 -6.19 23.20 0.62
C ILE A 105 -5.77 22.44 -0.65
N ASN A 106 -5.25 23.12 -1.67
CA ASN A 106 -5.01 22.49 -2.98
C ASN A 106 -3.64 21.81 -3.14
N ALA A 107 -2.68 22.04 -2.24
CA ALA A 107 -1.33 21.49 -2.41
C ALA A 107 -1.31 19.95 -2.26
N LEU A 108 -2.01 19.42 -1.26
CA LEU A 108 -2.04 17.98 -0.99
C LEU A 108 -2.95 17.22 -1.97
N VAL A 109 -4.03 17.84 -2.44
CA VAL A 109 -4.97 17.23 -3.40
C VAL A 109 -4.29 16.92 -4.74
N GLY A 110 -3.26 17.69 -5.13
CA GLY A 110 -2.43 17.44 -6.30
C GLY A 110 -1.45 16.25 -6.16
N MET A 111 -0.98 15.96 -4.94
CA MET A 111 0.12 15.02 -4.68
C MET A 111 -0.25 13.55 -4.89
N ASN A 112 0.70 12.72 -5.32
CA ASN A 112 0.48 11.29 -5.49
C ASN A 112 0.50 10.55 -4.14
N MET A 113 -0.06 9.34 -4.06
CA MET A 113 -0.16 8.54 -2.82
C MET A 113 1.18 8.39 -2.07
N LYS A 114 2.28 8.26 -2.83
CA LYS A 114 3.63 8.13 -2.27
C LYS A 114 4.12 9.44 -1.64
N GLU A 115 3.77 10.58 -2.25
CA GLU A 115 4.15 11.92 -1.78
C GLU A 115 3.39 12.25 -0.50
N LEU A 116 2.08 11.98 -0.46
CA LEU A 116 1.27 12.13 0.75
C LEU A 116 1.82 11.29 1.92
N ARG A 117 2.20 10.03 1.67
CA ARG A 117 2.84 9.19 2.70
C ARG A 117 4.23 9.68 3.11
N ALA A 118 4.95 10.35 2.21
CA ALA A 118 6.24 10.96 2.53
C ALA A 118 6.06 12.17 3.45
N VAL A 119 5.10 13.05 3.14
CA VAL A 119 4.70 14.18 4.00
C VAL A 119 4.26 13.69 5.37
N ALA A 120 3.40 12.66 5.43
CA ALA A 120 3.00 12.04 6.70
C ALA A 120 4.22 11.59 7.53
N LYS A 121 5.20 10.96 6.89
CA LYS A 121 6.42 10.49 7.55
C LYS A 121 7.34 11.63 7.99
N GLU A 122 7.43 12.70 7.21
CA GLU A 122 8.24 13.87 7.50
C GLU A 122 7.74 14.61 8.76
N HIS A 123 6.43 14.67 8.93
CA HIS A 123 5.78 15.26 10.11
C HIS A 123 5.50 14.24 11.22
N GLU A 124 6.08 13.04 11.15
CA GLU A 124 5.92 11.96 12.14
C GLU A 124 4.45 11.53 12.38
N ILE A 125 3.57 11.77 11.40
CA ILE A 125 2.15 11.40 11.43
C ILE A 125 2.01 9.91 11.07
N THR A 126 1.46 9.13 12.00
CA THR A 126 1.14 7.72 11.74
C THR A 126 -0.15 7.61 10.94
N VAL A 127 -0.04 7.14 9.69
CA VAL A 127 -1.20 6.91 8.82
C VAL A 127 -1.87 5.56 9.15
N PRO A 128 -3.14 5.53 9.56
CA PRO A 128 -3.86 4.28 9.83
C PRO A 128 -4.06 3.45 8.55
N PHE A 129 -4.07 2.12 8.70
CA PHE A 129 -4.19 1.18 7.57
C PHE A 129 -5.54 1.24 6.85
N GLU A 130 -6.55 1.81 7.50
CA GLU A 130 -7.89 2.03 6.95
C GLU A 130 -7.88 3.04 5.78
N ILE A 131 -6.92 3.96 5.78
CA ILE A 131 -6.77 4.98 4.74
C ILE A 131 -6.05 4.37 3.53
N LYS A 132 -6.85 3.96 2.55
CA LYS A 132 -6.38 3.38 1.28
C LYS A 132 -6.55 4.31 0.08
N SER A 133 -7.34 5.38 0.20
CA SER A 133 -7.59 6.32 -0.89
C SER A 133 -6.71 7.57 -0.78
N LYS A 134 -6.33 8.12 -1.93
CA LYS A 134 -5.50 9.35 -2.00
C LYS A 134 -6.22 10.51 -1.32
N VAL A 135 -7.52 10.64 -1.59
CA VAL A 135 -8.37 11.71 -1.06
C VAL A 135 -8.43 11.64 0.47
N ALA A 136 -8.77 10.47 1.04
CA ALA A 136 -8.82 10.32 2.49
C ALA A 136 -7.46 10.52 3.17
N LEU A 137 -6.35 10.20 2.49
CA LEU A 137 -5.01 10.49 3.01
C LEU A 137 -4.69 11.98 2.98
N ALA A 138 -5.06 12.68 1.92
CA ALA A 138 -4.89 14.13 1.83
C ALA A 138 -5.70 14.82 2.93
N ASP A 139 -6.99 14.47 3.08
CA ASP A 139 -7.87 15.04 4.10
C ASP A 139 -7.33 14.80 5.52
N PHE A 140 -6.89 13.56 5.80
CA PHE A 140 -6.29 13.20 7.08
C PHE A 140 -5.01 13.99 7.37
N LEU A 141 -4.20 14.27 6.36
CA LEU A 141 -2.99 15.08 6.53
C LEU A 141 -3.32 16.55 6.70
N THR A 142 -4.31 17.08 5.99
CA THR A 142 -4.79 18.45 6.18
C THR A 142 -5.32 18.67 7.59
N GLU A 143 -5.96 17.67 8.21
CA GLU A 143 -6.45 17.77 9.60
C GLU A 143 -5.32 17.66 10.65
N LYS A 144 -4.26 16.91 10.35
CA LYS A 144 -3.16 16.63 11.30
C LYS A 144 -1.98 17.59 11.18
N LEU A 145 -1.79 18.20 10.02
CA LEU A 145 -0.75 19.19 9.82
C LEU A 145 -1.22 20.54 10.37
N PRO A 146 -0.36 21.30 11.07
CA PRO A 146 -0.69 22.66 11.42
C PRO A 146 -0.92 23.46 10.12
N PRO A 147 -1.86 24.43 10.12
CA PRO A 147 -1.92 25.38 9.03
C PRO A 147 -0.53 25.99 8.89
N VAL A 148 0.00 25.98 7.67
CA VAL A 148 1.23 26.71 7.37
C VAL A 148 0.87 28.17 7.58
N GLU A 149 1.21 28.71 8.76
CA GLU A 149 1.34 30.13 8.94
C GLU A 149 2.48 30.52 8.01
N ASP A 150 2.11 31.05 6.84
CA ASP A 150 3.06 31.74 5.98
C ASP A 150 3.68 32.83 6.87
N GLU A 151 4.93 32.64 7.29
CA GLU A 151 5.72 33.73 7.84
C GLU A 151 5.78 34.81 6.76
N GLU A 152 4.89 35.79 6.87
CA GLU A 152 5.08 37.12 6.30
C GLU A 152 6.42 37.62 6.85
N THR A 153 7.47 37.44 6.06
CA THR A 153 8.71 38.17 6.23
C THR A 153 8.42 39.64 5.97
N ASP A 154 8.04 40.36 7.02
CA ASP A 154 8.14 41.81 7.11
C ASP A 154 9.65 42.17 7.13
N GLY A 155 10.11 42.90 6.11
CA GLY A 155 11.51 43.31 5.94
C GLY A 155 11.74 44.17 4.70
#